data_AF-A0AAU8X7B8-F1
#
_entry.id   AF-A0AAU8X7B8-F1
#
_cell.length_a   1.000
_cell.length_b   1.000
_cell.length_c   1.000
_cell.angle_alpha   90.00
_cell.angle_beta   90.00
_cell.angle_gamma   90.00
#
_symmetry.space_group_name_H-M   'P 1'
#
loop_
_entity.id
_entity.type
_entity.pdbx_description
1 polymer ?
#
loop_
_entity_poly.entity_id
_entity_poly.type
_entity_poly.pdbx_seq_one_letter_code
_entity_poly.pdbx_strand_id
1 'polypeptide(L)' 'MTRQCCPRCGMDTEHSKRIKQKPSPYPKTRSGQFRAFLNGFFSGVGGHGIAALELLDRYVVCQQCGLERLENHGEEFK' A
#
# COMPACT_ATOMS: atom_id res chain seq x y z
N MET A 1 2.83 -16.25 5.25
CA MET A 1 1.40 -16.07 5.59
C MET A 1 1.29 -16.05 7.10
N THR A 2 0.31 -15.35 7.68
CA THR A 2 0.14 -15.23 9.13
C THR A 2 -1.23 -15.75 9.56
N ARG A 3 -1.29 -16.48 10.68
CA ARG A 3 -2.56 -16.90 11.28
C ARG A 3 -3.02 -15.82 12.26
N GLN A 4 -4.25 -15.37 12.09
CA GLN A 4 -4.87 -14.37 12.95
C GLN A 4 -6.40 -14.53 12.91
N CYS A 5 -7.08 -14.02 13.93
CA CYS A 5 -8.53 -14.06 14.01
C CYS A 5 -9.15 -13.19 12.93
N CYS A 6 -9.93 -13.80 12.04
CA CYS A 6 -10.69 -13.07 11.04
C CYS A 6 -11.99 -12.56 11.68
N PRO A 7 -12.28 -11.25 11.64
CA PRO A 7 -13.50 -10.70 12.23
C PRO A 7 -14.78 -11.21 11.54
N ARG A 8 -14.68 -11.64 10.26
CA ARG A 8 -15.81 -12.17 9.50
C ARG A 8 -16.00 -13.67 9.74
N CYS A 9 -14.92 -14.43 9.92
CA CYS A 9 -15.03 -15.87 10.22
C CYS A 9 -15.24 -16.15 11.70
N GLY A 10 -14.90 -15.21 12.60
CA GLY A 10 -14.97 -15.39 14.05
C GLY A 10 -13.97 -16.40 14.60
N MET A 11 -12.96 -16.78 13.81
CA MET A 11 -11.97 -17.79 14.16
C MET A 11 -10.61 -17.46 13.55
N ASP A 12 -9.57 -18.15 14.03
CA ASP A 12 -8.24 -18.04 13.48
C ASP A 12 -8.18 -18.66 12.08
N THR A 13 -7.83 -17.83 11.11
CA THR A 13 -7.68 -18.26 9.71
C THR A 13 -6.34 -17.80 9.18
N GLU A 14 -5.86 -18.47 8.14
CA GLU A 14 -4.69 -18.03 7.40
C GLU A 14 -4.98 -16.76 6.60
N HIS A 15 -4.07 -15.79 6.70
CA HIS A 15 -4.15 -14.56 5.94
C HIS A 15 -2.87 -14.35 5.10
N SER A 16 -3.07 -13.90 3.87
CA SER A 16 -1.98 -13.48 2.97
C SER A 16 -1.81 -11.97 3.00
N LYS A 17 -0.58 -11.51 2.81
CA LYS A 17 -0.26 -10.08 2.69
C LYS A 17 -0.24 -9.71 1.22
N ARG A 18 -0.99 -8.67 0.84
CA ARG A 18 -0.96 -8.07 -0.50
C ARG A 18 -0.45 -6.66 -0.40
N ILE A 19 0.45 -6.28 -1.29
CA ILE A 19 0.96 -4.92 -1.36
C ILE A 19 0.45 -4.33 -2.67
N LYS A 20 -0.23 -3.18 -2.60
CA LYS A 20 -0.71 -2.43 -3.76
C LYS A 20 0.01 -1.08 -3.79
N GLN A 21 0.43 -0.65 -4.98
CA GLN A 21 0.93 0.72 -5.15
C GLN A 21 -0.24 1.68 -5.04
N LYS A 22 -0.10 2.74 -4.23
CA LYS A 22 -1.10 3.81 -4.17
C LYS A 22 -1.29 4.39 -5.57
N PRO A 23 -2.54 4.63 -6.01
CA PRO A 23 -2.77 5.29 -7.28
C PRO A 23 -2.08 6.66 -7.25
N SER A 24 -1.34 6.99 -8.32
CA SER A 24 -0.69 8.29 -8.39
C SER A 24 -1.76 9.40 -8.34
N PRO A 25 -1.52 10.49 -7.60
CA PRO A 25 -2.45 11.63 -7.54
C PRO A 25 -2.52 12.39 -8.87
N TYR A 26 -1.64 12.05 -9.83
CA TYR A 26 -1.59 12.70 -11.13
C TYR A 26 -2.55 12.01 -12.11
N PRO A 27 -3.47 12.76 -12.74
CA PRO A 27 -4.39 12.20 -13.72
C PRO A 27 -3.61 11.54 -14.86
N LYS A 28 -4.14 10.45 -15.42
CA LYS A 28 -3.59 9.69 -16.58
C LYS A 28 -3.63 10.51 -17.88
N THR A 29 -3.12 11.73 -17.86
CA THR A 29 -2.88 12.58 -19.02
C THR A 29 -1.41 12.47 -19.39
N ARG A 30 -1.10 12.59 -20.68
CA ARG A 30 0.28 12.53 -21.21
C ARG A 30 1.21 13.56 -20.51
N SER A 31 0.66 14.70 -20.11
CA SER A 31 1.33 15.73 -19.32
C SER A 31 1.52 15.35 -17.84
N GLY A 32 0.58 14.63 -17.24
CA GLY A 32 0.66 14.12 -15.87
C GLY A 32 1.75 13.08 -15.66
N GLN A 33 1.96 12.17 -16.64
CA GLN A 33 3.02 11.17 -16.58
C GLN A 33 4.42 11.80 -16.69
N PHE A 34 4.59 12.84 -17.49
CA PHE A 34 5.86 13.58 -17.61
C PHE A 34 6.18 14.37 -16.34
N ARG A 35 5.15 14.96 -15.69
CA ARG A 35 5.30 15.61 -14.36
C ARG A 35 5.67 14.62 -13.26
N ALA A 36 5.07 13.42 -13.25
CA ALA A 36 5.40 12.38 -12.30
C ALA A 36 6.84 11.86 -12.51
N PHE A 37 7.28 11.73 -13.75
CA PHE A 37 8.66 11.38 -14.10
C PHE A 37 9.67 12.46 -13.68
N LEU A 38 9.39 13.74 -13.95
CA LEU A 38 10.26 14.86 -13.56
C LEU A 38 10.35 15.02 -12.03
N ASN A 39 9.23 14.97 -11.31
CA ASN A 39 9.25 15.01 -9.84
C ASN A 39 9.97 13.78 -9.24
N GLY A 40 9.81 12.60 -9.84
CA GLY A 40 10.53 11.39 -9.44
C GLY A 40 12.05 11.48 -9.64
N PHE A 41 12.51 12.26 -10.62
CA PHE A 41 13.95 12.43 -10.93
C PHE A 41 14.62 13.56 -10.12
N PHE A 42 13.90 14.64 -9.79
CA PHE A 42 14.45 15.77 -9.02
C PHE A 42 14.49 15.56 -7.50
N SER A 43 13.84 14.53 -6.97
CA SER A 43 13.91 14.17 -5.54
C SER A 43 15.20 13.42 -5.16
N GLY A 44 16.17 13.38 -6.08
CA GLY A 44 17.42 12.60 -6.06
C GLY A 44 18.47 12.93 -4.99
N VAL A 45 18.19 13.81 -4.02
CA VAL A 45 19.17 14.19 -2.98
C VAL A 45 18.50 14.08 -1.60
N GLY A 46 18.45 12.85 -1.05
CA GLY A 46 18.40 12.66 0.40
C GLY A 46 17.33 11.76 1.04
N GLY A 47 16.43 11.09 0.31
CA GLY A 47 15.25 10.46 0.97
C GLY A 47 14.68 9.16 0.40
N HIS A 48 15.41 8.38 -0.39
CA HIS A 48 14.82 7.28 -1.18
C HIS A 48 14.37 6.03 -0.40
N GLY A 49 14.69 5.89 0.89
CA GLY A 49 14.29 4.72 1.68
C GLY A 49 12.88 4.81 2.30
N ILE A 50 12.45 6.01 2.68
CA ILE A 50 11.26 6.21 3.54
C ILE A 50 10.02 6.53 2.68
N ALA A 51 10.16 7.43 1.71
CA ALA A 51 9.04 7.81 0.82
C ALA A 51 8.57 6.67 -0.11
N ALA A 52 9.43 5.71 -0.44
CA ALA A 52 9.04 4.55 -1.24
C ALA A 52 8.12 3.58 -0.47
N LEU A 53 8.23 3.53 0.86
CA LEU A 53 7.32 2.75 1.71
C LEU A 53 5.96 3.43 1.87
N GLU A 54 5.92 4.77 1.87
CA GLU A 54 4.69 5.56 1.96
C GLU A 54 3.78 5.42 0.74
N LEU A 55 4.33 5.03 -0.41
CA LEU A 55 3.61 4.82 -1.67
C LEU A 55 2.95 3.44 -1.79
N LEU A 56 3.08 2.58 -0.77
CA LEU A 56 2.58 1.21 -0.79
C LEU A 56 1.50 1.02 0.27
N ASP A 57 0.31 0.62 -0.17
CA ASP A 57 -0.73 0.14 0.72
C ASP A 57 -0.53 -1.35 0.98
N ARG A 58 -0.44 -1.72 2.25
CA ARG A 58 -0.38 -3.11 2.69
C ARG A 58 -1.77 -3.55 3.08
N TYR A 59 -2.18 -4.68 2.56
CA TYR A 59 -3.45 -5.32 2.85
C TYR A 59 -3.23 -6.72 3.37
N VAL A 60 -4.12 -7.15 4.26
CA VAL A 60 -4.17 -8.51 4.77
C VAL A 60 -5.48 -9.14 4.34
N VAL A 61 -5.38 -10.28 3.66
CA VAL A 61 -6.51 -10.97 3.02
C VAL A 61 -6.71 -12.34 3.64
N CYS A 62 -7.86 -12.54 4.28
CA CYS A 62 -8.27 -13.84 4.80
C CYS A 62 -8.38 -14.86 3.65
N GLN A 63 -7.65 -15.98 3.74
CA GLN A 63 -7.71 -17.02 2.71
C GLN A 63 -9.01 -17.85 2.76
N GLN A 64 -9.75 -17.79 3.87
CA GLN A 64 -11.02 -18.52 4.02
C GLN A 64 -12.22 -17.75 3.46
N CYS A 65 -12.37 -16.46 3.80
CA CYS A 65 -13.54 -15.66 3.42
C CYS A 65 -13.23 -14.53 2.43
N GLY A 66 -11.96 -14.30 2.09
CA GLY A 66 -11.54 -13.25 1.18
C GLY A 66 -11.58 -11.82 1.73
N LEU A 67 -11.88 -11.62 3.01
CA LEU A 67 -11.90 -10.28 3.61
C LEU A 67 -10.52 -9.61 3.51
N GLU A 68 -10.47 -8.46 2.85
CA GLU A 68 -9.29 -7.61 2.71
C GLU A 68 -9.34 -6.46 3.73
N ARG A 69 -8.27 -6.28 4.51
CA ARG A 69 -8.13 -5.20 5.49
C ARG A 69 -6.84 -4.44 5.24
N LEU A 70 -6.89 -3.11 5.29
CA LEU A 70 -5.70 -2.26 5.21
C LEU A 70 -4.88 -2.38 6.51
N GLU A 71 -3.60 -2.66 6.38
CA GLU A 71 -2.59 -2.81 7.45
C GLU A 71 -1.43 -1.82 7.18
N ASN A 72 -1.77 -0.55 7.01
CA ASN A 72 -0.78 0.52 6.91
C ASN A 72 -0.35 0.93 8.33
N HIS A 73 0.86 0.54 8.71
CA HIS A 73 1.49 1.01 9.95
C HIS A 73 2.33 2.26 9.64
N GLY A 74 1.75 3.45 9.86
CA GLY A 74 2.42 4.75 9.72
C GLY A 74 1.70 5.82 10.53
N GLU A 75 2.43 6.80 11.07
CA GLU A 75 1.89 7.85 11.95
C GLU A 75 0.95 8.85 11.23
N GLU A 76 0.96 8.88 9.88
CA GLU A 76 0.11 9.79 9.07
C GLU A 76 -1.37 9.35 8.94
N PHE A 77 -1.81 8.31 9.66
CA PHE A 77 -3.23 7.88 9.71
C PHE A 77 -3.96 8.34 10.99
N LYS A 78 -3.43 9.34 11.71
CA LYS A 78 -4.10 10.06 12.81
C LYS A 78 -4.69 11.38 12.35
#